data_AF-A0A151TWE6-F1
#
_entry.id   AF-A0A151TWE6-F1
#
_cell.length_a   1.000
_cell.length_b   1.000
_cell.length_c   1.000
_cell.angle_alpha   90.00
_cell.angle_beta   90.00
_cell.angle_gamma   90.00
#
_symmetry.space_group_name_H-M   'P 1'
#
loop_
_entity.id
_entity.type
_entity.pdbx_description
1 polymer ?
#
loop_
_entity_poly.entity_id
_entity_poly.type
_entity_poly.pdbx_seq_one_letter_code
_entity_poly.pdbx_strand_id
1 'polypeptide(L)'
;MLCNSGNVHVDGSNNFVSVFSKRGQKGVNQDCCIVWEEFGCQEDMIFCGVFDGHGPWGHFVAKRVRESMPPSLLCNWQETLAQTSLDDQGIDVEEEKRHQYRFNIWKHSYLKTCAAIDQELEQYRKIDSFYSGTTALSIVRQGELIVIANVGDSRAVLATTLDDGSLVPVQLTVDFKPNLPQEAERIIQCQGRVFCLEDEPGVHRVWLPDEESPGLAMSRAFGDHCIKGYGLISVPEVTQRNISSRDQFVVLATDGVWDVISNKEAVEIVSSTADKAKAAKRLVECAVHAWKRKRRGIAVDDISAICLFFHSSISSQQVQLATLK
;
A
#
# COMPACT_ATOMS: atom_id res chain seq x y z
N MET A 1 9.02 11.86 -9.85
CA MET A 1 8.10 11.55 -8.73
C MET A 1 6.70 12.02 -9.09
N LEU A 2 5.70 11.13 -9.05
CA LEU A 2 4.27 11.50 -9.21
C LEU A 2 3.55 11.45 -7.86
N CYS A 3 2.60 12.37 -7.64
CA CYS A 3 1.95 12.54 -6.32
C CYS A 3 0.41 12.41 -6.32
N ASN A 4 -0.30 12.79 -7.39
CA ASN A 4 -1.78 12.87 -7.36
C ASN A 4 -2.48 12.23 -8.56
N SER A 5 -1.95 12.43 -9.76
CA SER A 5 -2.44 11.82 -10.99
C SER A 5 -1.36 11.87 -12.05
N GLY A 6 -1.23 10.82 -12.84
CA GLY A 6 -0.27 10.79 -13.93
C GLY A 6 0.13 9.38 -14.30
N ASN A 7 1.02 9.29 -15.26
CA ASN A 7 1.62 8.02 -15.66
C ASN A 7 3.11 8.20 -15.76
N VAL A 8 3.85 7.13 -15.53
CA VAL A 8 5.28 7.12 -15.79
C VAL A 8 5.68 5.89 -16.60
N HIS A 9 6.59 6.14 -17.53
CA HIS A 9 7.18 5.18 -18.44
C HIS A 9 8.64 5.58 -18.62
N VAL A 10 9.57 4.78 -18.10
CA VAL A 10 11.00 4.97 -18.36
C VAL A 10 11.36 4.24 -19.64
N ASP A 11 11.91 4.98 -20.62
CA ASP A 11 12.44 4.40 -21.85
C ASP A 11 13.56 3.39 -21.52
N GLY A 12 13.35 2.12 -21.87
CA GLY A 12 14.28 1.02 -21.57
C GLY A 12 13.93 0.19 -20.33
N SER A 13 12.98 0.62 -19.48
CA SER A 13 12.46 -0.20 -18.37
C SER A 13 11.16 -0.92 -18.75
N ASN A 14 10.90 -2.07 -18.14
CA ASN A 14 9.59 -2.74 -18.22
C ASN A 14 8.57 -2.18 -17.21
N ASN A 15 8.91 -1.11 -16.48
CA ASN A 15 8.03 -0.49 -15.47
C ASN A 15 7.06 0.47 -16.16
N PHE A 16 5.77 0.22 -16.01
CA PHE A 16 4.74 1.17 -16.38
C PHE A 16 3.77 1.37 -15.21
N VAL A 17 3.52 2.62 -14.84
CA VAL A 17 2.65 2.95 -13.71
C VAL A 17 1.56 3.92 -14.12
N SER A 18 0.33 3.63 -13.68
CA SER A 18 -0.79 4.56 -13.70
C SER A 18 -1.21 4.89 -12.27
N VAL A 19 -1.37 6.17 -11.96
CA VAL A 19 -1.83 6.64 -10.64
C VAL A 19 -2.97 7.64 -10.80
N PHE A 20 -4.00 7.50 -9.97
CA PHE A 20 -5.11 8.44 -9.92
C PHE A 20 -5.72 8.50 -8.52
N SER A 21 -5.94 9.71 -8.03
CA SER A 21 -6.67 9.98 -6.80
C SER A 21 -7.86 10.91 -7.09
N LYS A 22 -8.98 10.64 -6.42
CA LYS A 22 -10.18 11.46 -6.51
C LYS A 22 -10.75 11.71 -5.13
N ARG A 23 -10.92 13.01 -4.84
CA ARG A 23 -11.64 13.49 -3.67
C ARG A 23 -13.07 12.95 -3.64
N GLY A 24 -13.46 12.45 -2.47
CA GLY A 24 -14.81 12.04 -2.11
C GLY A 24 -15.70 13.20 -1.69
N GLN A 25 -16.62 12.91 -0.77
CA GLN A 25 -17.64 13.82 -0.26
C GLN A 25 -17.51 14.12 1.25
N LYS A 26 -16.50 13.54 1.92
CA LYS A 26 -16.29 13.70 3.37
C LYS A 26 -15.56 14.97 3.79
N GLY A 27 -15.05 15.77 2.85
CA GLY A 27 -14.30 16.99 3.18
C GLY A 27 -13.17 17.24 2.22
N VAL A 28 -12.02 17.70 2.73
CA VAL A 28 -10.75 17.74 1.98
C VAL A 28 -10.32 16.32 1.63
N ASN A 29 -9.66 16.13 0.48
CA ASN A 29 -9.09 14.82 0.16
C ASN A 29 -7.96 14.51 1.14
N GLN A 30 -8.10 13.42 1.88
CA GLN A 30 -7.12 12.95 2.86
C GLN A 30 -6.22 11.85 2.33
N ASP A 31 -6.59 11.21 1.22
CA ASP A 31 -5.72 10.28 0.51
C ASP A 31 -4.52 11.00 -0.12
N CYS A 32 -3.40 10.29 -0.20
CA CYS A 32 -2.32 10.65 -1.11
C CYS A 32 -1.58 9.43 -1.67
N CYS A 33 -0.87 9.64 -2.78
CA CYS A 33 -0.09 8.60 -3.44
C CYS A 33 1.32 9.10 -3.73
N ILE A 34 2.24 8.17 -3.96
CA ILE A 34 3.57 8.48 -4.46
C ILE A 34 4.07 7.38 -5.38
N VAL A 35 4.70 7.78 -6.47
CA VAL A 35 5.50 6.91 -7.35
C VAL A 35 6.88 7.55 -7.50
N TRP A 36 7.91 6.82 -7.12
CA TRP A 36 9.31 7.23 -7.23
C TRP A 36 10.08 6.17 -8.02
N GLU A 37 10.33 6.46 -9.29
CA GLU A 37 11.17 5.66 -10.19
C GLU A 37 12.65 5.90 -9.96
N GLU A 38 13.49 4.97 -10.42
CA GLU A 38 14.92 4.99 -10.16
C GLU A 38 15.19 5.17 -8.66
N PHE A 39 14.40 4.47 -7.83
CA PHE A 39 14.37 4.70 -6.39
C PHE A 39 15.74 4.38 -5.79
N GLY A 40 16.37 5.39 -5.17
CA GLY A 40 17.75 5.27 -4.70
C GLY A 40 18.82 5.38 -5.79
N CYS A 41 18.51 6.04 -6.90
CA CYS A 41 19.36 6.13 -8.09
C CYS A 41 19.70 4.75 -8.68
N GLN A 42 18.75 3.81 -8.59
CA GLN A 42 18.87 2.45 -9.13
C GLN A 42 17.84 2.27 -10.24
N GLU A 43 18.29 2.10 -11.48
CA GLU A 43 17.43 2.03 -12.68
C GLU A 43 16.37 0.91 -12.59
N ASP A 44 16.68 -0.18 -11.89
CA ASP A 44 15.80 -1.34 -11.72
C ASP A 44 14.84 -1.21 -10.52
N MET A 45 14.82 -0.06 -9.84
CA MET A 45 14.02 0.16 -8.64
C MET A 45 12.89 1.16 -8.81
N ILE A 46 11.73 0.81 -8.26
CA ILE A 46 10.59 1.71 -8.15
C ILE A 46 9.91 1.56 -6.79
N PHE A 47 9.60 2.70 -6.18
CA PHE A 47 8.76 2.78 -4.98
C PHE A 47 7.37 3.27 -5.36
N CYS A 48 6.34 2.59 -4.86
CA CYS A 48 4.95 3.01 -4.96
C CYS A 48 4.34 3.02 -3.55
N GLY A 49 3.52 4.02 -3.23
CA GLY A 49 2.81 4.08 -1.94
C GLY A 49 1.45 4.75 -2.05
N VAL A 50 0.47 4.21 -1.34
CA VAL A 50 -0.84 4.82 -1.10
C VAL A 50 -1.05 5.00 0.40
N PHE A 51 -1.63 6.12 0.79
CA PHE A 51 -1.83 6.53 2.17
C PHE A 51 -3.24 7.09 2.29
N ASP A 52 -4.06 6.45 3.12
CA ASP A 52 -5.42 6.87 3.43
C ASP A 52 -5.38 7.67 4.72
N GLY A 53 -5.70 8.96 4.67
CA GLY A 53 -5.63 9.83 5.83
C GLY A 53 -6.99 9.95 6.51
N HIS A 54 -7.01 10.07 7.83
CA HIS A 54 -8.24 10.23 8.59
C HIS A 54 -8.09 11.16 9.79
N GLY A 55 -9.21 11.60 10.33
CA GLY A 55 -9.27 12.58 11.41
C GLY A 55 -9.07 14.03 10.93
N PRO A 56 -9.11 15.02 11.84
CA PRO A 56 -9.15 16.43 11.47
C PRO A 56 -7.92 16.90 10.65
N TRP A 57 -6.76 16.28 10.88
CA TRP A 57 -5.49 16.58 10.19
C TRP A 57 -5.00 15.42 9.32
N GLY A 58 -5.85 14.43 9.00
CA GLY A 58 -5.48 13.22 8.25
C GLY A 58 -4.71 13.51 6.97
N HIS A 59 -5.20 14.45 6.15
CA HIS A 59 -4.51 14.93 4.95
C HIS A 59 -3.08 15.44 5.17
N PHE A 60 -2.78 16.05 6.33
CA PHE A 60 -1.43 16.48 6.68
C PHE A 60 -0.57 15.32 7.20
N VAL A 61 -1.15 14.41 7.99
CA VAL A 61 -0.46 13.20 8.47
C VAL A 61 -0.08 12.30 7.28
N ALA A 62 -1.04 11.97 6.42
CA ALA A 62 -0.83 11.21 5.18
C ALA A 62 0.27 11.83 4.31
N LYS A 63 0.21 13.15 4.09
CA LYS A 63 1.23 13.87 3.33
C LYS A 63 2.61 13.78 3.98
N ARG A 64 2.71 13.91 5.31
CA ARG A 64 3.99 13.82 6.03
C ARG A 64 4.58 12.41 5.92
N VAL A 65 3.78 11.37 6.13
CA VAL A 65 4.22 9.97 5.99
C VAL A 65 4.68 9.70 4.55
N ARG A 66 3.91 10.14 3.55
CA ARG A 66 4.27 10.02 2.12
C ARG A 66 5.62 10.67 1.81
N GLU A 67 5.90 11.84 2.37
CA GLU A 67 7.13 12.61 2.10
C GLU A 67 8.33 12.08 2.88
N SER A 68 8.14 11.57 4.10
CA SER A 68 9.22 11.02 4.93
C SER A 68 9.58 9.57 4.59
N MET A 69 8.60 8.74 4.21
CA MET A 69 8.79 7.30 4.09
C MET A 69 9.85 6.89 3.06
N PRO A 70 9.81 7.32 1.78
CA PRO A 70 10.81 6.89 0.82
C PRO A 70 12.25 7.29 1.17
N PRO A 71 12.59 8.56 1.52
CA PRO A 71 13.97 8.91 1.85
C PRO A 71 14.46 8.24 3.14
N SER A 72 13.62 8.13 4.18
CA SER A 72 13.99 7.41 5.40
C SER A 72 14.19 5.92 5.16
N LEU A 73 13.35 5.30 4.32
CA LEU A 73 13.48 3.90 3.93
C LEU A 73 14.79 3.65 3.19
N LEU A 74 15.11 4.52 2.22
CA LEU A 74 16.36 4.42 1.46
C LEU A 74 17.59 4.56 2.36
N CYS A 75 17.57 5.53 3.28
CA CYS A 75 18.65 5.73 4.25
C CYS A 75 18.85 4.48 5.12
N ASN A 76 17.75 3.98 5.72
CA ASN A 76 17.81 2.78 6.56
C ASN A 76 18.24 1.53 5.79
N TRP A 77 17.86 1.41 4.51
CA TRP A 77 18.29 0.32 3.64
C TRP A 77 19.79 0.40 3.33
N GLN A 78 20.31 1.57 2.98
CA GLN A 78 21.74 1.79 2.74
C GLN A 78 22.58 1.54 4.00
N GLU A 79 22.12 2.00 5.17
CA GLU A 79 22.79 1.74 6.44
C GLU A 79 22.83 0.25 6.77
N THR A 80 21.69 -0.45 6.61
CA THR A 80 21.60 -1.89 6.89
C THR A 80 22.48 -2.69 5.91
N LEU A 81 22.48 -2.32 4.63
CA LEU A 81 23.38 -2.90 3.63
C LEU A 81 24.85 -2.72 4.00
N ALA A 82 25.26 -1.51 4.37
CA ALA A 82 26.63 -1.20 4.71
C ALA A 82 27.10 -1.97 5.95
N GLN A 83 26.26 -2.07 6.98
CA GLN A 83 26.56 -2.84 8.19
C GLN A 83 26.75 -4.33 7.86
N THR A 84 25.88 -4.88 7.02
CA THR A 84 25.91 -6.32 6.75
C THR A 84 27.01 -6.71 5.76
N SER A 85 27.43 -5.78 4.89
CA SER A 85 28.58 -5.96 3.99
C SER A 85 29.93 -6.02 4.71
N LEU A 86 30.02 -5.55 5.96
CA LEU A 86 31.23 -5.62 6.78
C LEU A 86 31.42 -7.00 7.43
N ASP A 87 30.34 -7.77 7.56
CA ASP A 87 30.34 -9.10 8.18
C ASP A 87 30.54 -10.24 7.16
N ASP A 88 30.39 -9.96 5.86
CA ASP A 88 30.38 -10.98 4.80
C ASP A 88 31.79 -11.19 4.21
N GLN A 89 32.61 -11.98 4.90
CA GLN A 89 33.82 -12.56 4.30
C GLN A 89 33.47 -13.76 3.41
N GLY A 90 33.08 -13.47 2.16
CA GLY A 90 33.33 -14.33 1.00
C GLY A 90 32.78 -15.76 1.04
N ILE A 91 31.50 -15.95 1.35
CA ILE A 91 30.83 -17.24 1.20
C ILE A 91 30.01 -17.23 -0.11
N ASP A 92 30.18 -18.26 -0.94
CA ASP A 92 29.29 -18.56 -2.07
C ASP A 92 27.91 -18.94 -1.53
N VAL A 93 27.04 -17.95 -1.34
CA VAL A 93 25.70 -18.14 -0.78
C VAL A 93 24.74 -18.56 -1.90
N GLU A 94 24.08 -19.71 -1.72
CA GLU A 94 23.00 -20.20 -2.60
C GLU A 94 21.95 -19.11 -2.88
N GLU A 95 21.38 -19.11 -4.09
CA GLU A 95 20.48 -18.05 -4.58
C GLU A 95 19.27 -17.79 -3.68
N GLU A 96 18.66 -18.83 -3.10
CA GLU A 96 17.56 -18.71 -2.14
C GLU A 96 17.95 -17.97 -0.87
N LYS A 97 19.14 -18.25 -0.33
CA LYS A 97 19.67 -17.58 0.86
C LYS A 97 19.98 -16.10 0.56
N ARG A 98 20.45 -15.78 -0.65
CA ARG A 98 20.65 -14.40 -1.11
C ARG A 98 19.34 -13.62 -1.20
N HIS A 99 18.27 -14.24 -1.68
CA HIS A 99 16.93 -13.62 -1.71
C HIS A 99 16.39 -13.36 -0.30
N GLN A 100 16.47 -14.36 0.58
CA GLN A 100 16.05 -14.22 1.96
C GLN A 100 16.83 -13.12 2.69
N TYR A 101 18.14 -13.04 2.44
CA TYR A 101 19.01 -12.00 2.99
C TYR A 101 18.59 -10.59 2.51
N ARG A 102 18.42 -10.39 1.20
CA ARG A 102 17.95 -9.11 0.63
C ARG A 102 16.61 -8.68 1.21
N PHE A 103 15.69 -9.63 1.40
CA PHE A 103 14.41 -9.36 2.04
C PHE A 103 14.54 -8.97 3.51
N ASN A 104 15.41 -9.64 4.27
CA ASN A 104 15.62 -9.32 5.68
C ASN A 104 16.12 -7.87 5.87
N ILE A 105 17.01 -7.41 4.96
CA ILE A 105 17.45 -6.02 4.93
C ILE A 105 16.25 -5.09 4.74
N TRP A 106 15.46 -5.30 3.68
CA TRP A 106 14.27 -4.48 3.43
C TRP A 106 13.27 -4.50 4.59
N LYS A 107 12.99 -5.68 5.15
CA LYS A 107 12.10 -5.85 6.29
C LYS A 107 12.58 -5.05 7.50
N HIS A 108 13.88 -5.13 7.82
CA HIS A 108 14.45 -4.36 8.90
C HIS A 108 14.36 -2.85 8.62
N SER A 109 14.67 -2.42 7.40
CA SER A 109 14.60 -1.01 7.00
C SER A 109 13.18 -0.46 7.09
N TYR A 110 12.15 -1.24 6.70
CA TYR A 110 10.75 -0.86 6.86
C TYR A 110 10.36 -0.71 8.32
N LEU A 111 10.69 -1.68 9.17
CA LEU A 111 10.38 -1.63 10.60
C LEU A 111 11.00 -0.38 11.27
N LYS A 112 12.28 -0.12 11.00
CA LYS A 112 13.00 1.06 11.52
C LYS A 112 12.39 2.37 10.98
N THR A 113 12.03 2.40 9.71
CA THR A 113 11.42 3.57 9.06
C THR A 113 10.05 3.90 9.64
N CYS A 114 9.17 2.91 9.76
CA CYS A 114 7.82 3.13 10.29
C CYS A 114 7.87 3.58 11.76
N ALA A 115 8.72 2.95 12.58
CA ALA A 115 8.91 3.37 13.97
C ALA A 115 9.40 4.82 14.09
N ALA A 116 10.41 5.19 13.29
CA ALA A 116 10.96 6.55 13.32
C ALA A 116 9.96 7.62 12.86
N ILE A 117 9.19 7.35 11.81
CA ILE A 117 8.20 8.29 11.27
C ILE A 117 7.04 8.50 12.25
N ASP A 118 6.55 7.42 12.87
CA ASP A 118 5.46 7.52 13.85
C ASP A 118 5.91 8.32 15.10
N GLN A 119 7.12 8.06 15.59
CA GLN A 119 7.73 8.85 16.67
C GLN A 119 7.92 10.33 16.28
N GLU A 120 8.31 10.61 15.05
CA GLU A 120 8.44 11.97 14.54
C GLU A 120 7.07 12.69 14.52
N LEU A 121 6.01 11.99 14.08
CA LEU A 121 4.64 12.52 14.05
C LEU A 121 4.14 12.87 15.46
N GLU A 122 4.46 12.08 16.47
CA GLU A 122 4.12 12.37 17.88
C GLU A 122 4.74 13.69 18.36
N GLN A 123 5.98 13.95 17.95
CA GLN A 123 6.76 15.11 18.38
C GLN A 123 6.47 16.37 17.54
N TYR A 124 5.88 16.20 16.35
CA TYR A 124 5.70 17.28 15.39
C TYR A 124 4.47 18.16 15.68
N ARG A 125 4.64 19.17 16.54
CA ARG A 125 3.57 20.07 17.03
C ARG A 125 2.79 20.87 15.97
N LYS A 126 3.20 20.88 14.71
CA LYS A 126 2.50 21.62 13.63
C LYS A 126 1.34 20.83 13.02
N ILE A 127 1.27 19.53 13.25
CA ILE A 127 0.19 18.65 12.80
C ILE A 127 -0.33 17.93 14.04
N ASP A 128 -1.64 18.00 14.27
CA ASP A 128 -2.25 17.23 15.36
C ASP A 128 -2.43 15.77 14.93
N SER A 129 -1.44 14.96 15.29
CA SER A 129 -1.44 13.51 15.10
C SER A 129 -2.05 12.76 16.30
N PHE A 130 -2.63 13.44 17.28
CA PHE A 130 -3.22 12.79 18.46
C PHE A 130 -4.57 12.14 18.12
N TYR A 131 -5.40 12.84 17.34
CA TYR A 131 -6.69 12.34 16.81
C TYR A 131 -6.73 12.25 15.28
N SER A 132 -5.56 12.28 14.63
CA SER A 132 -5.46 12.13 13.18
C SER A 132 -4.39 11.11 12.86
N GLY A 133 -4.64 10.33 11.81
CA GLY A 133 -3.76 9.27 11.41
C GLY A 133 -3.77 9.03 9.91
N THR A 134 -3.01 8.02 9.51
CA THR A 134 -3.04 7.53 8.14
C THR A 134 -2.65 6.05 8.06
N THR A 135 -3.23 5.34 7.11
CA THR A 135 -2.70 4.06 6.65
C THR A 135 -1.45 4.26 5.78
N ALA A 136 -0.70 3.20 5.53
CA ALA A 136 0.36 3.20 4.54
C ALA A 136 0.53 1.82 3.93
N LEU A 137 0.27 1.72 2.63
CA LEU A 137 0.62 0.57 1.83
C LEU A 137 1.69 0.99 0.83
N SER A 138 2.84 0.31 0.85
CA SER A 138 3.92 0.56 -0.09
C SER A 138 4.49 -0.70 -0.72
N ILE A 139 5.05 -0.53 -1.92
CA ILE A 139 5.82 -1.54 -2.64
C ILE A 139 7.15 -0.94 -3.07
N VAL A 140 8.24 -1.66 -2.80
CA VAL A 140 9.52 -1.52 -3.51
C VAL A 140 9.63 -2.67 -4.48
N ARG A 141 9.72 -2.38 -5.78
CA ARG A 141 10.17 -3.35 -6.79
C ARG A 141 11.66 -3.11 -7.02
N GLN A 142 12.45 -4.17 -6.99
CA GLN A 142 13.88 -4.19 -7.31
C GLN A 142 14.13 -5.37 -8.26
N GLY A 143 14.20 -5.09 -9.56
CA GLY A 143 14.18 -6.11 -10.60
C GLY A 143 12.89 -6.93 -10.59
N GLU A 144 12.99 -8.23 -10.33
CA GLU A 144 11.84 -9.15 -10.20
C GLU A 144 11.33 -9.27 -8.75
N LEU A 145 12.10 -8.82 -7.76
CA LEU A 145 11.67 -8.87 -6.37
C LEU A 145 10.71 -7.70 -6.08
N ILE A 146 9.55 -7.99 -5.49
CA ILE A 146 8.71 -6.99 -4.85
C ILE A 146 8.71 -7.21 -3.34
N VAL A 147 8.95 -6.13 -2.59
CA VAL A 147 8.77 -6.07 -1.15
C VAL A 147 7.59 -5.17 -0.86
N ILE A 148 6.68 -5.65 -0.02
CA ILE A 148 5.38 -5.03 0.24
C ILE A 148 5.31 -4.77 1.73
N ALA A 149 4.96 -3.56 2.13
CA ALA A 149 4.76 -3.19 3.53
C ALA A 149 3.40 -2.55 3.71
N ASN A 150 2.57 -3.11 4.61
CA ASN A 150 1.23 -2.60 4.91
C ASN A 150 1.05 -2.23 6.38
N VAL A 151 0.50 -1.04 6.61
CA VAL A 151 0.01 -0.51 7.88
C VAL A 151 -1.42 -0.02 7.65
N GLY A 152 -2.42 -0.75 8.15
CA GLY A 152 -3.84 -0.40 8.00
C GLY A 152 -4.58 -1.30 7.02
N ASP A 153 -5.61 -0.75 6.39
CA ASP A 153 -6.59 -1.49 5.59
C ASP A 153 -6.65 -1.07 4.11
N SER A 154 -5.68 -0.27 3.66
CA SER A 154 -5.31 -0.25 2.24
C SER A 154 -4.85 -1.65 1.79
N ARG A 155 -5.07 -1.98 0.52
CA ARG A 155 -4.83 -3.34 0.00
C ARG A 155 -4.06 -3.36 -1.32
N ALA A 156 -3.15 -4.33 -1.43
CA ALA A 156 -2.48 -4.70 -2.67
C ALA A 156 -3.06 -5.99 -3.26
N VAL A 157 -3.41 -5.96 -4.55
CA VAL A 157 -3.95 -7.11 -5.29
C VAL A 157 -3.15 -7.31 -6.58
N LEU A 158 -2.54 -8.49 -6.70
CA LEU A 158 -1.85 -8.96 -7.90
C LEU A 158 -2.85 -9.54 -8.90
N ALA A 159 -2.65 -9.23 -10.17
CA ALA A 159 -3.25 -9.96 -11.28
C ALA A 159 -2.23 -10.94 -11.86
N THR A 160 -2.57 -12.23 -11.86
CA THR A 160 -1.70 -13.29 -12.38
C THR A 160 -2.48 -14.23 -13.30
N THR A 161 -1.82 -14.74 -14.34
CA THR A 161 -2.45 -15.61 -15.34
C THR A 161 -2.33 -17.07 -14.93
N LEU A 162 -3.45 -17.80 -14.94
CA LEU A 162 -3.50 -19.25 -14.78
C LEU A 162 -3.06 -19.99 -16.06
N ASP A 163 -2.88 -21.30 -15.96
CA ASP A 163 -2.45 -22.13 -17.11
C ASP A 163 -3.48 -22.12 -18.26
N ASP A 164 -4.75 -21.86 -17.98
CA ASP A 164 -5.83 -21.73 -18.97
C ASP A 164 -5.89 -20.33 -19.63
N GLY A 165 -4.98 -19.43 -19.27
CA GLY A 165 -4.92 -18.05 -19.78
C GLY A 165 -5.86 -17.08 -19.05
N SER A 166 -6.65 -17.55 -18.08
CA SER A 166 -7.52 -16.67 -17.30
C SER A 166 -6.71 -15.83 -16.30
N LEU A 167 -7.10 -14.56 -16.15
CA LEU A 167 -6.46 -13.63 -15.21
C LEU A 167 -7.19 -13.69 -13.87
N VAL A 168 -6.47 -13.99 -12.80
CA VAL A 168 -7.04 -14.13 -11.45
C VAL A 168 -6.41 -13.16 -10.46
N PRO A 169 -7.19 -12.65 -9.49
CA PRO A 169 -6.67 -11.83 -8.41
C PRO A 169 -5.99 -12.68 -7.32
N VAL A 170 -4.85 -12.20 -6.82
CA VAL A 170 -4.20 -12.70 -5.60
C VAL A 170 -3.99 -11.51 -4.66
N GLN A 171 -4.66 -11.52 -3.52
CA GLN A 171 -4.46 -10.48 -2.50
C GLN A 171 -3.09 -10.68 -1.83
N LEU A 172 -2.27 -9.63 -1.82
CA LEU A 172 -0.89 -9.69 -1.33
C LEU A 172 -0.74 -9.20 0.12
N THR A 173 -1.74 -8.49 0.65
CA THR A 173 -1.71 -7.88 1.99
C THR A 173 -2.94 -8.24 2.79
N VAL A 174 -2.78 -8.32 4.11
CA VAL A 174 -3.91 -8.38 5.04
C VAL A 174 -4.42 -6.97 5.32
N ASP A 175 -5.73 -6.75 5.21
CA ASP A 175 -6.37 -5.52 5.67
C ASP A 175 -6.48 -5.60 7.20
N PHE A 176 -5.75 -4.76 7.93
CA PHE A 176 -5.65 -4.86 9.40
C PHE A 176 -6.91 -4.36 10.11
N LYS A 177 -8.03 -5.08 9.94
CA LYS A 177 -9.30 -4.80 10.62
C LYS A 177 -9.23 -5.21 12.11
N PRO A 178 -9.88 -4.48 13.03
CA PRO A 178 -9.80 -4.72 14.47
C PRO A 178 -10.22 -6.10 14.96
N ASN A 179 -11.08 -6.80 14.22
CA ASN A 179 -11.61 -8.11 14.60
C ASN A 179 -10.75 -9.29 14.13
N LEU A 180 -9.63 -9.05 13.46
CA LEU A 180 -8.68 -10.11 13.16
C LEU A 180 -8.16 -10.70 14.49
N PRO A 181 -8.06 -12.04 14.65
CA PRO A 181 -7.78 -12.65 15.94
C PRO A 181 -6.56 -12.08 16.67
N GLN A 182 -5.44 -11.93 15.98
CA GLN A 182 -4.19 -11.39 16.56
C GLN A 182 -4.28 -9.88 16.86
N GLU A 183 -5.04 -9.13 16.06
CA GLU A 183 -5.21 -7.69 16.27
C GLU A 183 -6.15 -7.44 17.46
N ALA A 184 -7.27 -8.15 17.52
CA ALA A 184 -8.23 -8.09 18.62
C ALA A 184 -7.59 -8.51 19.94
N GLU A 185 -6.82 -9.60 19.95
CA GLU A 185 -6.08 -10.06 21.14
C GLU A 185 -5.12 -8.97 21.64
N ARG A 186 -4.32 -8.37 20.76
CA ARG A 186 -3.41 -7.26 21.12
C ARG A 186 -4.19 -6.08 21.70
N ILE A 187 -5.29 -5.66 21.06
CA ILE A 187 -6.11 -4.54 21.50
C ILE A 187 -6.66 -4.78 22.91
N ILE A 188 -7.24 -5.96 23.15
CA ILE A 188 -7.81 -6.33 24.44
C ILE A 188 -6.73 -6.42 25.53
N GLN A 189 -5.56 -6.99 25.22
CA GLN A 189 -4.42 -7.04 26.15
C GLN A 189 -3.93 -5.64 26.54
N CYS A 190 -4.02 -4.67 25.63
CA CYS A 190 -3.72 -3.27 25.88
C CYS A 190 -4.92 -2.49 26.47
N GLN A 191 -5.97 -3.16 26.96
CA GLN A 191 -7.17 -2.55 27.54
C GLN A 191 -8.04 -1.76 26.56
N GLY A 192 -7.74 -1.78 25.26
CA GLY A 192 -8.62 -1.26 24.23
C GLY A 192 -9.85 -2.14 24.03
N ARG A 193 -10.85 -1.61 23.32
CA ARG A 193 -12.09 -2.35 23.03
C ARG A 193 -12.28 -2.55 21.53
N VAL A 194 -12.90 -3.66 21.16
CA VAL A 194 -13.25 -3.99 19.77
C VAL A 194 -14.73 -4.33 19.68
N PHE A 195 -15.52 -3.49 19.02
CA PHE A 195 -16.93 -3.74 18.73
C PHE A 195 -17.44 -2.89 17.55
N CYS A 196 -18.59 -3.26 16.99
CA CYS A 196 -19.32 -2.49 15.99
C CYS A 196 -20.36 -1.60 16.67
N LEU A 197 -20.65 -0.43 16.11
CA LEU A 197 -21.84 0.33 16.52
C LEU A 197 -23.12 -0.37 16.04
N GLU A 198 -24.23 -0.14 16.74
CA GLU A 198 -25.53 -0.74 16.40
C GLU A 198 -26.05 -0.30 15.02
N ASP A 199 -25.76 0.94 14.62
CA ASP A 199 -26.14 1.53 13.34
C ASP A 199 -25.15 1.20 12.19
N GLU A 200 -23.98 0.63 12.50
CA GLU A 200 -22.98 0.17 11.53
C GLU A 200 -22.58 -1.31 11.76
N PRO A 201 -23.52 -2.26 11.67
CA PRO A 201 -23.24 -3.66 11.92
C PRO A 201 -22.18 -4.21 10.94
N GLY A 202 -21.17 -4.88 11.48
CA GLY A 202 -20.08 -5.50 10.73
C GLY A 202 -18.82 -4.64 10.57
N VAL A 203 -18.88 -3.35 10.90
CA VAL A 203 -17.70 -2.47 10.92
C VAL A 203 -17.08 -2.47 12.31
N HIS A 204 -16.14 -3.38 12.53
CA HIS A 204 -15.43 -3.47 13.81
C HIS A 204 -14.47 -2.29 13.96
N ARG A 205 -14.52 -1.66 15.13
CA ARG A 205 -13.74 -0.47 15.43
C ARG A 205 -12.91 -0.66 16.70
N VAL A 206 -11.77 0.03 16.79
CA VAL A 206 -10.97 0.15 18.00
C VAL A 206 -11.43 1.37 18.79
N TRP A 207 -11.65 1.19 20.10
CA TRP A 207 -12.12 2.23 21.00
C TRP A 207 -11.25 2.34 22.24
N LEU A 208 -11.21 3.54 22.82
CA LEU A 208 -10.65 3.77 24.15
C LEU A 208 -11.43 2.98 25.22
N PRO A 209 -10.83 2.69 26.39
CA PRO A 209 -11.46 1.86 27.44
C PRO A 209 -12.80 2.43 27.93
N ASP A 210 -12.85 3.74 28.16
CA ASP A 210 -13.97 4.41 28.83
C ASP A 210 -14.78 5.33 27.89
N GLU A 211 -14.40 5.42 26.62
CA GLU A 211 -15.00 6.36 25.66
C GLU A 211 -15.30 5.69 24.31
N GLU A 212 -16.44 6.02 23.71
CA GLU A 212 -16.77 5.67 22.31
C GLU A 212 -16.04 6.62 21.34
N SER A 213 -14.73 6.71 21.50
CA SER A 213 -13.80 7.50 20.70
C SER A 213 -12.45 6.77 20.65
N PRO A 214 -11.63 6.96 19.61
CA PRO A 214 -11.94 7.56 18.31
C PRO A 214 -12.80 6.67 17.39
N GLY A 215 -12.87 5.35 17.63
CA GLY A 215 -13.64 4.43 16.78
C GLY A 215 -12.97 4.11 15.44
N LEU A 216 -11.68 3.75 15.43
CA LEU A 216 -10.93 3.49 14.21
C LEU A 216 -11.32 2.16 13.55
N ALA A 217 -11.58 2.15 12.25
CA ALA A 217 -11.96 0.95 11.48
C ALA A 217 -10.77 0.05 11.10
N MET A 218 -9.57 0.42 11.52
CA MET A 218 -8.31 -0.31 11.35
C MET A 218 -7.55 -0.40 12.68
N SER A 219 -6.72 -1.43 12.81
CA SER A 219 -5.93 -1.76 14.01
C SER A 219 -4.45 -1.42 13.90
N ARG A 220 -4.05 -0.88 12.74
CA ARG A 220 -2.71 -0.34 12.49
C ARG A 220 -2.81 0.96 11.71
N ALA A 221 -2.09 1.98 12.16
CA ALA A 221 -2.02 3.29 11.52
C ALA A 221 -0.80 4.05 12.04
N PHE A 222 -0.36 5.04 11.28
CA PHE A 222 0.48 6.13 11.77
C PHE A 222 -0.39 7.21 12.41
N GLY A 223 0.14 7.94 13.40
CA GLY A 223 -0.66 8.95 14.12
C GLY A 223 -1.66 8.31 15.09
N ASP A 224 -2.80 8.94 15.33
CA ASP A 224 -3.79 8.53 16.35
C ASP A 224 -3.15 8.20 17.71
N HIS A 225 -2.24 9.06 18.18
CA HIS A 225 -1.51 8.83 19.42
C HIS A 225 -2.41 8.68 20.64
N CYS A 226 -3.65 9.17 20.58
CA CYS A 226 -4.67 8.95 21.60
C CYS A 226 -4.91 7.46 21.92
N ILE A 227 -4.77 6.57 20.93
CA ILE A 227 -5.15 5.16 21.05
C ILE A 227 -3.98 4.17 20.91
N LYS A 228 -2.74 4.66 20.69
CA LYS A 228 -1.54 3.81 20.60
C LYS A 228 -1.32 2.95 21.85
N GLY A 229 -1.56 3.53 23.03
CA GLY A 229 -1.48 2.83 24.32
C GLY A 229 -2.52 1.70 24.49
N TYR A 230 -3.52 1.64 23.61
CA TYR A 230 -4.65 0.72 23.68
C TYR A 230 -4.69 -0.27 22.51
N GLY A 231 -3.52 -0.52 21.89
CA GLY A 231 -3.31 -1.62 20.95
C GLY A 231 -3.26 -1.24 19.47
N LEU A 232 -3.42 0.05 19.12
CA LEU A 232 -3.08 0.54 17.78
C LEU A 232 -1.54 0.58 17.62
N ILE A 233 -1.02 0.08 16.50
CA ILE A 233 0.42 0.10 16.21
C ILE A 233 0.72 0.61 14.80
N SER A 234 1.89 1.22 14.59
CA SER A 234 2.40 1.60 13.27
C SER A 234 3.32 0.55 12.64
N VAL A 235 3.43 -0.64 13.26
CA VAL A 235 4.32 -1.71 12.81
C VAL A 235 3.78 -2.35 11.52
N PRO A 236 4.52 -2.29 10.41
CA PRO A 236 4.08 -2.87 9.16
C PRO A 236 4.15 -4.40 9.19
N GLU A 237 3.22 -5.05 8.50
CA GLU A 237 3.52 -6.37 7.95
C GLU A 237 4.34 -6.19 6.67
N VAL A 238 5.50 -6.84 6.61
CA VAL A 238 6.39 -6.80 5.45
C VAL A 238 6.50 -8.19 4.84
N THR A 239 6.15 -8.31 3.57
CA THR A 239 6.21 -9.55 2.78
C THR A 239 7.02 -9.34 1.50
N GLN A 240 7.39 -10.44 0.85
CA GLN A 240 8.06 -10.41 -0.44
C GLN A 240 7.45 -11.39 -1.42
N ARG A 241 7.64 -11.11 -2.71
CA ARG A 241 7.33 -12.03 -3.81
C ARG A 241 8.28 -11.78 -4.96
N ASN A 242 8.65 -12.84 -5.68
CA ASN A 242 9.28 -12.72 -6.98
C ASN A 242 8.21 -12.66 -8.07
N ILE A 243 8.29 -11.66 -8.93
CA ILE A 243 7.46 -11.49 -10.12
C ILE A 243 7.80 -12.62 -11.09
N SER A 244 6.78 -13.31 -11.58
CA SER A 244 6.90 -14.27 -12.67
C SER A 244 6.39 -13.69 -14.00
N SER A 245 6.65 -14.39 -15.11
CA SER A 245 6.07 -14.07 -16.42
C SER A 245 4.53 -14.13 -16.44
N ARG A 246 3.91 -14.82 -15.46
CA ARG A 246 2.45 -14.90 -15.31
C ARG A 246 1.86 -13.65 -14.66
N ASP A 247 2.65 -12.96 -13.84
CA ASP A 247 2.22 -11.81 -13.07
C ASP A 247 2.14 -10.59 -13.99
N GLN A 248 0.96 -9.99 -14.15
CA GLN A 248 0.72 -8.92 -15.12
C GLN A 248 0.89 -7.53 -14.53
N PHE A 249 0.25 -7.29 -13.39
CA PHE A 249 0.27 -6.02 -12.67
C PHE A 249 -0.17 -6.19 -11.22
N VAL A 250 0.16 -5.22 -10.38
CA VAL A 250 -0.37 -5.09 -9.02
C VAL A 250 -1.15 -3.78 -8.88
N VAL A 251 -2.30 -3.85 -8.20
CA VAL A 251 -3.12 -2.71 -7.83
C VAL A 251 -2.90 -2.41 -6.36
N LEU A 252 -2.47 -1.21 -6.02
CA LEU A 252 -2.48 -0.67 -4.65
C LEU A 252 -3.61 0.34 -4.58
N ALA A 253 -4.51 0.24 -3.61
CA ALA A 253 -5.56 1.23 -3.43
C ALA A 253 -5.99 1.37 -1.97
N THR A 254 -6.61 2.52 -1.67
CA THR A 254 -7.28 2.83 -0.40
C THR A 254 -8.64 2.12 -0.31
N ASP A 255 -9.25 2.11 0.86
CA ASP A 255 -10.52 1.41 1.09
C ASP A 255 -11.68 2.00 0.25
N GLY A 256 -11.56 3.25 -0.18
CA GLY A 256 -12.46 3.88 -1.15
C GLY A 256 -12.64 3.09 -2.45
N VAL A 257 -11.67 2.23 -2.83
CA VAL A 257 -11.85 1.20 -3.86
C VAL A 257 -12.44 -0.08 -3.26
N TRP A 258 -11.78 -0.64 -2.25
CA TRP A 258 -12.02 -2.02 -1.78
C TRP A 258 -13.35 -2.23 -1.06
N ASP A 259 -13.95 -1.17 -0.51
CA ASP A 259 -15.27 -1.21 0.13
C ASP A 259 -16.42 -1.41 -0.86
N VAL A 260 -16.18 -1.15 -2.14
CA VAL A 260 -17.22 -1.19 -3.18
C VAL A 260 -16.83 -1.95 -4.45
N ILE A 261 -15.55 -2.26 -4.64
CA ILE A 261 -15.00 -3.05 -5.74
C ILE A 261 -14.28 -4.28 -5.16
N SER A 262 -14.70 -5.47 -5.56
CA SER A 262 -14.02 -6.73 -5.21
C SER A 262 -12.68 -6.88 -5.94
N ASN A 263 -11.79 -7.73 -5.42
CA ASN A 263 -10.50 -8.01 -6.04
C ASN A 263 -10.65 -8.47 -7.51
N LYS A 264 -11.67 -9.28 -7.79
CA LYS A 264 -11.97 -9.76 -9.15
C LYS A 264 -12.43 -8.62 -10.06
N GLU A 265 -13.40 -7.81 -9.61
CA GLU A 265 -13.87 -6.64 -10.37
C GLU A 265 -12.69 -5.68 -10.67
N ALA A 266 -11.79 -5.44 -9.70
CA ALA A 266 -10.64 -4.56 -9.90
C ALA A 266 -9.69 -5.07 -10.99
N VAL A 267 -9.34 -6.36 -10.97
CA VAL A 267 -8.50 -7.00 -12.00
C VAL A 267 -9.18 -6.96 -13.38
N GLU A 268 -10.48 -7.22 -13.46
CA GLU A 268 -11.25 -7.12 -14.70
C GLU A 268 -11.29 -5.69 -15.26
N ILE A 269 -11.50 -4.68 -14.42
CA ILE A 269 -11.51 -3.28 -14.83
C ILE A 269 -10.14 -2.84 -15.37
N VAL A 270 -9.07 -3.17 -14.65
CA VAL A 270 -7.70 -2.78 -15.04
C VAL A 270 -7.29 -3.51 -16.33
N SER A 271 -7.52 -4.81 -16.42
CA SER A 271 -7.15 -5.62 -17.59
C SER A 271 -7.93 -5.27 -18.85
N SER A 272 -9.21 -4.88 -18.72
CA SER A 272 -10.04 -4.44 -19.85
C SER A 272 -9.82 -2.99 -20.28
N THR A 273 -8.99 -2.22 -19.56
CA THR A 273 -8.68 -0.83 -19.93
C THR A 273 -7.65 -0.82 -21.06
N ALA A 274 -8.09 -0.45 -22.27
CA ALA A 274 -7.25 -0.45 -23.47
C ALA A 274 -5.97 0.41 -23.33
N ASP A 275 -6.10 1.57 -22.69
CA ASP A 275 -4.99 2.47 -22.41
C ASP A 275 -4.52 2.27 -20.96
N LYS A 276 -3.41 1.56 -20.76
CA LYS A 276 -2.84 1.31 -19.42
C LYS A 276 -2.66 2.61 -18.63
N ALA A 277 -2.38 3.73 -19.32
CA ALA A 277 -2.21 5.06 -18.72
C ALA A 277 -3.50 5.63 -18.10
N LYS A 278 -4.64 5.00 -18.35
CA LYS A 278 -5.94 5.36 -17.78
C LYS A 278 -6.47 4.30 -16.82
N ALA A 279 -5.73 3.22 -16.57
CA ALA A 279 -6.20 2.10 -15.75
C ALA A 279 -6.60 2.51 -14.33
N ALA A 280 -5.72 3.24 -13.62
CA ALA A 280 -6.03 3.71 -12.26
C ALA A 280 -7.23 4.66 -12.27
N LYS A 281 -7.29 5.59 -13.22
CA LYS A 281 -8.43 6.50 -13.38
C LYS A 281 -9.74 5.75 -13.62
N ARG A 282 -9.72 4.73 -14.49
CA ARG A 282 -10.89 3.92 -14.81
C ARG A 282 -11.38 3.15 -13.59
N LEU A 283 -10.46 2.54 -12.83
CA LEU A 283 -10.76 1.86 -11.58
C LEU A 283 -11.43 2.80 -10.56
N VAL A 284 -10.85 3.98 -10.33
CA VAL A 284 -11.39 4.99 -9.42
C VAL A 284 -12.77 5.48 -9.89
N GLU A 285 -12.96 5.73 -11.18
CA GLU A 285 -14.27 6.11 -11.71
C GLU A 285 -15.31 5.01 -11.51
N CYS A 286 -14.96 3.74 -11.73
CA CYS A 286 -15.83 2.60 -11.45
C CYS A 286 -16.20 2.52 -9.96
N ALA A 287 -15.24 2.74 -9.05
CA ALA A 287 -15.48 2.79 -7.61
C ALA A 287 -16.44 3.93 -7.23
N VAL A 288 -16.28 5.15 -7.76
CA VAL A 288 -17.24 6.26 -7.54
C VAL A 288 -18.66 5.87 -7.95
N HIS A 289 -18.84 5.19 -9.08
CA HIS A 289 -20.16 4.72 -9.51
C HIS A 289 -20.68 3.59 -8.61
N ALA A 290 -19.80 2.72 -8.11
CA ALA A 290 -20.15 1.66 -7.19
C ALA A 290 -20.60 2.20 -5.83
N TRP A 291 -19.95 3.23 -5.26
CA TRP A 291 -20.42 3.92 -4.06
C TRP A 291 -21.85 4.41 -4.19
N LYS A 292 -22.16 5.16 -5.26
CA LYS A 292 -23.52 5.67 -5.52
C LYS A 292 -24.59 4.57 -5.61
N ARG A 293 -24.20 3.36 -6.01
CA ARG A 293 -25.12 2.26 -6.27
C ARG A 293 -25.23 1.28 -5.11
N LYS A 294 -24.11 0.89 -4.50
CA LYS A 294 -23.99 -0.10 -3.41
C LYS A 294 -24.13 0.54 -2.01
N ARG A 295 -23.77 1.82 -1.84
CA ARG A 295 -23.76 2.55 -0.56
C ARG A 295 -24.61 3.82 -0.62
N ARG A 296 -25.90 3.68 -0.99
CA ARG A 296 -26.82 4.82 -1.15
C ARG A 296 -27.01 5.57 0.16
N GLY A 297 -26.91 6.90 0.12
CA GLY A 297 -27.07 7.76 1.30
C GLY A 297 -25.81 7.93 2.14
N ILE A 298 -24.74 7.19 1.84
CA ILE A 298 -23.43 7.33 2.48
C ILE A 298 -22.55 8.23 1.60
N ALA A 299 -21.83 9.15 2.22
CA ALA A 299 -20.87 10.01 1.52
C ALA A 299 -19.78 9.16 0.87
N VAL A 300 -19.50 9.40 -0.42
CA VAL A 300 -18.42 8.72 -1.15
C VAL A 300 -17.09 9.03 -0.46
N ASP A 301 -16.26 8.02 -0.26
CA ASP A 301 -14.93 8.19 0.32
C ASP A 301 -13.94 8.88 -0.62
N ASP A 302 -12.80 9.29 -0.10
CA ASP A 302 -11.64 9.53 -0.97
C ASP A 302 -11.21 8.20 -1.63
N ILE A 303 -10.81 8.27 -2.90
CA ILE A 303 -10.54 7.04 -3.68
C ILE A 303 -9.24 7.22 -4.44
N SER A 304 -8.25 6.40 -4.11
CA SER A 304 -6.93 6.46 -4.72
C SER A 304 -6.43 5.08 -5.13
N ALA A 305 -5.81 5.01 -6.31
CA ALA A 305 -5.26 3.77 -6.83
C ALA A 305 -3.95 4.00 -7.61
N ILE A 306 -3.05 3.03 -7.49
CA ILE A 306 -1.85 2.84 -8.32
C ILE A 306 -1.96 1.48 -9.01
N CYS A 307 -1.74 1.45 -10.32
CA CYS A 307 -1.59 0.22 -11.11
C CYS A 307 -0.13 0.14 -11.60
N LEU A 308 0.65 -0.78 -11.03
CA LEU A 308 2.04 -1.05 -11.42
C LEU A 308 2.07 -2.28 -12.34
N PHE A 309 2.39 -2.08 -13.61
CA PHE A 309 2.47 -3.14 -14.61
C PHE A 309 3.90 -3.68 -14.72
N PHE A 310 4.04 -5.00 -14.80
CA PHE A 310 5.35 -5.64 -14.74
C PHE A 310 6.01 -5.83 -16.10
N HIS A 311 5.21 -5.97 -17.16
CA HIS A 311 5.65 -6.27 -18.51
C HIS A 311 5.18 -5.18 -19.48
N SER A 312 6.12 -4.65 -20.27
CA SER A 312 5.79 -3.77 -21.39
C SER A 312 5.11 -4.58 -22.50
N SER A 313 4.12 -3.96 -23.18
CA SER A 313 3.43 -4.56 -24.33
C SER A 313 4.33 -4.80 -25.55
N ILE A 314 5.58 -4.33 -25.50
CA ILE A 314 6.56 -4.47 -26.58
C ILE A 314 7.07 -5.92 -26.68
N SER A 315 7.12 -6.66 -25.57
CA SER A 315 7.56 -8.07 -25.57
C SER A 315 6.59 -9.00 -26.33
N SER A 316 5.29 -8.72 -26.30
CA SER A 316 4.26 -9.55 -26.93
C SER A 316 4.30 -9.48 -28.47
N GLN A 317 4.73 -8.35 -29.04
CA GLN A 317 4.85 -8.18 -30.49
C GLN A 317 6.12 -8.83 -31.06
N GLN A 318 7.21 -8.89 -30.29
CA GLN A 318 8.45 -9.55 -30.75
C GLN A 318 8.32 -11.09 -30.78
N VAL A 319 7.53 -11.69 -29.90
CA VAL A 319 7.27 -13.14 -29.94
C VAL A 319 6.42 -13.53 -31.16
N GLN A 320 5.46 -12.70 -31.58
CA GLN A 320 4.68 -12.96 -32.81
C GLN A 320 5.52 -12.82 -34.09
N LEU A 321 6.49 -11.90 -34.13
CA LEU A 321 7.37 -11.73 -35.29
C LEU A 321 8.48 -12.80 -35.38
N ALA A 322 8.90 -13.39 -34.25
CA ALA A 322 9.90 -14.46 -34.23
C ALA A 322 9.34 -15.84 -34.61
N THR A 323 8.02 -16.03 -34.58
CA THR A 323 7.36 -17.30 -34.93
C THR A 323 6.92 -17.36 -36.40
N LEU A 324 7.21 -16.32 -37.19
CA LEU A 324 6.85 -16.17 -38.61
C LEU A 324 8.08 -16.11 -39.54
N LYS A 325 9.24 -16.61 -39.10
CA LYS A 325 10.44 -16.77 -39.95
C LYS A 325 10.90 -18.21 -39.99
#